data_AF-A0A061NIF0-F1
#
_entry.id   AF-A0A061NIF0-F1
#
_cell.length_a   1.000
_cell.length_b   1.000
_cell.length_c   1.000
_cell.angle_alpha   90.00
_cell.angle_beta   90.00
_cell.angle_gamma   90.00
#
_symmetry.space_group_name_H-M   'P 1'
#
loop_
_entity.id
_entity.type
_entity.pdbx_description
1 polymer ?
#
loop_
_entity_poly.entity_id
_entity_poly.type
_entity_poly.pdbx_seq_one_letter_code
_entity_poly.pdbx_strand_id
1 'polypeptide(L)'
;MRAFIRVVIPFILVFVVLHGAKIAGAAERQDEWVNIDTKAEEIVLLVEEEKYEDARLVLRSLSTPLTRADYESASLNIHDMGIIIRNYERTDEALTAANMPHEERLMAAERFYYLIDAVIHPHQRLVGYERRRFCAVRSGATSL
;
A
#
# COMPACT_ATOMS: atom_id res chain seq x y z
N MET A 1 10.64 -32.52 39.41
CA MET A 1 10.14 -32.22 38.04
C MET A 1 8.64 -31.90 37.99
N ARG A 2 7.73 -32.71 38.59
CA ARG A 2 6.28 -32.45 38.58
C ARG A 2 5.82 -31.15 39.29
N ALA A 3 6.52 -30.72 40.34
CA ALA A 3 6.20 -29.48 41.05
C ALA A 3 6.64 -28.21 40.29
N PHE A 4 7.74 -28.30 39.54
CA PHE A 4 8.27 -27.20 38.72
C PHE A 4 7.31 -26.85 37.58
N ILE A 5 6.77 -27.86 36.91
CA ILE A 5 5.79 -27.71 35.83
C ILE A 5 4.50 -27.02 36.31
N ARG A 6 4.04 -27.31 37.54
CA ARG A 6 2.81 -26.72 38.10
C ARG A 6 2.93 -25.23 38.43
N VAL A 7 4.15 -24.72 38.64
CA VAL A 7 4.39 -23.30 38.96
C VAL A 7 4.80 -22.51 37.71
N VAL A 8 5.55 -23.14 36.81
CA VAL A 8 6.04 -22.49 35.59
C VAL A 8 4.93 -22.35 34.53
N ILE A 9 4.05 -23.34 34.36
CA ILE A 9 2.93 -23.26 33.40
C ILE A 9 1.98 -22.08 33.67
N PRO A 10 1.49 -21.83 34.90
CA PRO A 10 0.63 -20.67 35.13
C PRO A 10 1.39 -19.35 34.93
N PHE A 11 2.71 -19.32 35.21
CA PHE A 11 3.53 -18.12 34.98
C PHE A 11 3.70 -17.82 33.49
N ILE A 12 3.90 -18.85 32.65
CA ILE A 12 3.95 -18.71 31.19
C ILE A 12 2.57 -18.31 30.63
N LEU A 13 1.48 -18.91 31.12
CA LEU A 13 0.13 -18.55 30.69
C LEU A 13 -0.21 -17.09 31.01
N VAL A 14 0.13 -16.61 32.21
CA VAL A 14 -0.04 -15.20 32.59
C VAL A 14 0.82 -14.28 31.72
N PHE A 15 2.05 -14.68 31.39
CA PHE A 15 2.93 -13.92 30.51
C PHE A 15 2.37 -13.82 29.08
N VAL A 16 1.84 -14.92 28.54
CA VAL A 16 1.20 -14.99 27.22
C VAL A 16 -0.08 -14.15 27.18
N VAL A 17 -0.90 -14.16 28.24
CA VAL A 17 -2.12 -13.33 28.30
C VAL A 17 -1.78 -11.84 28.40
N LEU A 18 -0.75 -11.46 29.18
CA LEU A 18 -0.31 -10.06 29.32
C LEU A 18 0.35 -9.49 28.06
N HIS A 19 1.02 -10.32 27.25
CA HIS A 19 1.70 -9.88 26.02
C HIS A 19 0.89 -10.16 24.74
N GLY A 20 -0.05 -11.09 24.75
CA GLY A 20 -0.84 -11.50 23.58
C GLY A 20 -1.73 -10.38 23.04
N ALA A 21 -2.21 -9.48 23.89
CA ALA A 21 -3.01 -8.33 23.48
C ALA A 21 -2.24 -7.36 22.56
N LYS A 22 -0.90 -7.31 22.65
CA LYS A 22 -0.07 -6.48 21.76
C LYS A 22 0.16 -7.11 20.39
N ILE A 23 0.07 -8.43 20.28
CA ILE A 23 0.32 -9.16 19.02
C ILE A 23 -0.91 -9.08 18.10
N ALA A 24 -2.11 -9.17 18.65
CA ALA A 24 -3.35 -9.09 17.88
C ALA A 24 -3.49 -7.76 17.13
N GLY A 25 -3.25 -6.63 17.82
CA GLY A 25 -3.36 -5.30 17.20
C GLY A 25 -2.25 -4.97 16.20
N ALA A 26 -1.08 -5.62 16.28
CA ALA A 26 -0.01 -5.42 15.27
C ALA A 26 -0.32 -6.16 13.96
N ALA A 27 -0.91 -7.36 14.04
CA ALA A 27 -1.30 -8.14 12.87
C ALA A 27 -2.47 -7.49 12.10
N GLU A 28 -3.49 -6.99 12.80
CA GLU A 28 -4.64 -6.31 12.19
C GLU A 28 -4.22 -5.03 11.43
N ARG A 29 -3.27 -4.27 11.97
CA ARG A 29 -2.77 -3.04 11.33
C ARG A 29 -1.91 -3.30 10.10
N GLN A 30 -1.12 -4.38 10.11
CA GLN A 30 -0.35 -4.79 8.94
C GLN A 30 -1.28 -5.25 7.80
N ASP A 31 -2.39 -5.91 8.12
CA ASP A 31 -3.40 -6.33 7.17
C ASP A 31 -4.08 -5.13 6.46
N GLU A 32 -4.34 -4.04 7.19
CA GLU A 32 -4.96 -2.83 6.62
C GLU A 32 -4.10 -2.17 5.53
N TRP A 33 -2.80 -1.95 5.79
CA TRP A 33 -1.91 -1.37 4.79
C TRP A 33 -1.70 -2.29 3.59
N VAL A 34 -1.59 -3.60 3.81
CA VAL A 34 -1.48 -4.60 2.72
C VAL A 34 -2.71 -4.58 1.81
N ASN A 35 -3.91 -4.39 2.37
CA ASN A 35 -5.12 -4.22 1.57
C ASN A 35 -5.09 -2.92 0.75
N ILE A 36 -4.58 -1.82 1.31
CA ILE A 36 -4.42 -0.54 0.58
C ILE A 36 -3.45 -0.71 -0.60
N ASP A 37 -2.33 -1.40 -0.40
CA ASP A 37 -1.35 -1.69 -1.45
C ASP A 37 -1.88 -2.58 -2.56
N THR A 38 -2.57 -3.66 -2.20
CA THR A 38 -3.21 -4.57 -3.17
C THR A 38 -4.19 -3.81 -4.08
N LYS A 39 -5.00 -2.93 -3.49
CA LYS A 39 -5.92 -2.07 -4.25
C LYS A 39 -5.20 -1.00 -5.07
N ALA A 40 -4.07 -0.48 -4.59
CA ALA A 40 -3.26 0.46 -5.34
C ALA A 40 -2.64 -0.19 -6.59
N GLU A 41 -2.21 -1.44 -6.48
CA GLU A 41 -1.77 -2.26 -7.63
C GLU A 41 -2.94 -2.52 -8.61
N GLU A 42 -4.12 -2.88 -8.09
CA GLU A 42 -5.34 -3.06 -8.91
C GLU A 42 -5.68 -1.81 -9.73
N ILE A 43 -5.55 -0.61 -9.14
CA ILE A 43 -5.75 0.66 -9.86
C ILE A 43 -4.79 0.79 -11.04
N VAL A 44 -3.51 0.44 -10.86
CA VAL A 44 -2.53 0.49 -11.95
C VAL A 44 -2.95 -0.44 -13.09
N LEU A 45 -3.29 -1.70 -12.78
CA LEU A 45 -3.73 -2.68 -13.77
C LEU A 45 -4.97 -2.22 -14.54
N LEU A 46 -5.96 -1.66 -13.85
CA LEU A 46 -7.17 -1.13 -14.49
C LEU A 46 -6.86 0.08 -15.39
N VAL A 47 -5.91 0.93 -15.00
CA VAL A 47 -5.47 2.05 -15.84
C VAL A 47 -4.70 1.58 -17.06
N GLU A 48 -3.84 0.56 -16.93
CA GLU A 48 -3.16 -0.09 -18.07
C GLU A 48 -4.16 -0.65 -19.08
N GLU A 49 -5.29 -1.20 -18.62
CA GLU A 49 -6.39 -1.69 -19.46
C GLU A 49 -7.35 -0.58 -19.96
N GLU A 50 -7.01 0.69 -19.72
CA GLU A 50 -7.84 1.87 -20.05
C GLU A 50 -9.23 1.88 -19.37
N LYS A 51 -9.42 1.11 -18.30
CA LYS A 51 -10.65 1.03 -17.50
C LYS A 51 -10.67 2.11 -16.41
N TYR A 52 -10.68 3.38 -16.82
CA TYR A 52 -10.54 4.51 -15.89
C TYR A 52 -11.67 4.63 -14.85
N GLU A 53 -12.91 4.30 -15.24
CA GLU A 53 -14.06 4.34 -14.32
C GLU A 53 -13.97 3.24 -13.25
N ASP A 54 -13.56 2.02 -13.64
CA ASP A 54 -13.36 0.93 -12.68
C ASP A 54 -12.20 1.26 -11.73
N ALA A 55 -11.08 1.76 -12.28
CA ALA A 55 -9.94 2.23 -11.50
C ALA A 55 -10.36 3.29 -10.48
N ARG A 56 -11.25 4.21 -10.87
CA ARG A 56 -11.78 5.26 -10.01
C ARG A 56 -12.66 4.70 -8.90
N LEU A 57 -13.47 3.68 -9.16
CA LEU A 57 -14.27 3.01 -8.14
C LEU A 57 -13.37 2.34 -7.09
N VAL A 58 -12.31 1.66 -7.53
CA VAL A 58 -11.32 1.06 -6.62
C VAL A 58 -10.62 2.14 -5.81
N LEU A 59 -10.17 3.23 -6.45
CA LEU A 59 -9.55 4.38 -5.77
C LEU A 59 -10.49 4.94 -4.69
N ARG A 60 -11.75 5.23 -5.01
CA ARG A 60 -12.72 5.77 -4.05
C ARG A 60 -12.96 4.85 -2.86
N SER A 61 -12.87 3.54 -3.06
CA SER A 61 -12.96 2.56 -1.98
C SER A 61 -11.82 2.70 -0.94
N LEU A 62 -10.69 3.30 -1.33
CA LEU A 62 -9.55 3.55 -0.45
C LEU A 62 -9.69 4.78 0.45
N SER A 63 -10.64 5.68 0.18
CA SER A 63 -10.85 6.88 1.00
C SER A 63 -11.02 6.57 2.50
N THR A 64 -11.82 5.55 2.81
CA THR A 64 -12.10 5.13 4.18
C THR A 64 -10.91 4.43 4.84
N PRO A 65 -10.29 3.39 4.24
CA PRO A 65 -9.04 2.80 4.73
C PRO A 65 -7.94 3.84 4.95
N LEU A 66 -7.70 4.74 3.99
CA LEU A 66 -6.67 5.78 4.14
C LEU A 66 -6.96 6.73 5.31
N THR A 67 -8.22 7.03 5.61
CA THR A 67 -8.56 7.90 6.74
C THR A 67 -8.46 7.17 8.08
N ARG A 68 -8.62 5.84 8.10
CA ARG A 68 -8.63 5.01 9.31
C ARG A 68 -7.28 4.37 9.62
N ALA A 69 -6.39 4.28 8.63
CA ALA A 69 -5.10 3.67 8.75
C ALA A 69 -4.29 4.28 9.90
N ASP A 70 -3.61 3.41 10.65
CA ASP A 70 -2.71 3.83 11.73
C ASP A 70 -1.35 4.27 11.15
N TYR A 71 -1.24 5.55 10.82
CA TYR A 71 -0.02 6.19 10.30
C TYR A 71 1.14 6.15 11.28
N GLU A 72 0.89 6.27 12.58
CA GLU A 72 1.94 6.23 13.61
C GLU A 72 2.58 4.84 13.67
N SER A 73 1.78 3.77 13.55
CA SER A 73 2.29 2.40 13.49
C SER A 73 3.16 2.13 12.26
N ALA A 74 2.90 2.82 11.15
CA ALA A 74 3.69 2.79 9.94
C ALA A 74 4.92 3.73 9.98
N SER A 75 5.21 4.34 11.14
CA SER A 75 6.27 5.34 11.32
C SER A 75 6.13 6.56 10.40
N LEU A 76 4.90 6.87 9.98
CA LEU A 76 4.56 8.03 9.17
C LEU A 76 4.14 9.20 10.05
N ASN A 77 4.51 10.40 9.65
CA ASN A 77 4.09 11.64 10.30
C ASN A 77 2.94 12.32 9.53
N ILE A 78 2.42 13.42 10.08
CA ILE A 78 1.35 14.23 9.46
C ILE A 78 1.74 14.73 8.06
N HIS A 79 3.02 15.03 7.83
CA HIS A 79 3.51 15.45 6.52
C HIS A 79 3.39 14.31 5.49
N ASP A 80 3.77 13.08 5.87
CA ASP A 80 3.66 11.90 5.02
C ASP A 80 2.20 11.57 4.70
N MET A 81 1.30 11.65 5.69
CA MET A 81 -0.15 11.56 5.48
C MET A 81 -0.62 12.58 4.44
N GLY A 82 -0.17 13.83 4.55
CA GLY A 82 -0.48 14.87 3.57
C GLY A 82 0.04 14.55 2.16
N ILE A 83 1.20 13.89 2.03
CA ILE A 83 1.71 13.44 0.72
C ILE A 83 0.79 12.38 0.13
N ILE A 84 0.35 11.41 0.93
CA ILE A 84 -0.56 10.33 0.51
C ILE A 84 -1.90 10.89 0.03
N ILE A 85 -2.51 11.79 0.81
CA ILE A 85 -3.79 12.41 0.45
C ILE A 85 -3.68 13.21 -0.85
N ARG A 86 -2.61 14.02 -1.01
CA ARG A 86 -2.41 14.77 -2.26
C ARG A 86 -2.22 13.87 -3.48
N ASN A 87 -1.55 12.73 -3.34
CA ASN A 87 -1.39 11.78 -4.45
C ASN A 87 -2.70 11.06 -4.74
N TYR A 88 -3.49 10.71 -3.72
CA TYR A 88 -4.83 10.18 -3.90
C TYR A 88 -5.71 11.13 -4.72
N GLU A 89 -5.75 12.42 -4.34
CA GLU A 89 -6.53 13.45 -5.05
C GLU A 89 -6.06 13.62 -6.49
N ARG A 90 -4.74 13.69 -6.69
CA ARG A 90 -4.14 13.81 -8.02
C ARG A 90 -4.46 12.62 -8.92
N THR A 91 -4.54 11.41 -8.37
CA THR A 91 -4.93 10.22 -9.12
C THR A 91 -6.43 10.26 -9.47
N ASP A 92 -7.33 10.69 -8.58
CA ASP A 92 -8.76 10.87 -8.92
C ASP A 92 -8.94 11.93 -10.02
N GLU A 93 -8.18 13.03 -9.96
CA GLU A 93 -8.15 14.04 -11.03
C GLU A 93 -7.69 13.44 -12.37
N ALA A 94 -6.61 12.66 -12.37
CA ALA A 94 -6.07 12.04 -13.57
C ALA A 94 -7.06 11.04 -14.21
N LEU A 95 -7.73 10.24 -13.39
CA LEU A 95 -8.73 9.27 -13.86
C LEU A 95 -9.99 9.94 -14.44
N THR A 96 -10.30 11.16 -14.01
CA THR A 96 -11.52 11.87 -14.41
C THR A 96 -11.31 12.92 -15.49
N ALA A 97 -10.06 13.32 -15.74
CA ALA A 97 -9.72 14.32 -16.73
C ALA A 97 -10.10 13.84 -18.14
N ALA A 98 -11.05 14.53 -18.78
CA ALA A 98 -11.54 14.16 -20.11
C ALA A 98 -10.43 14.13 -21.20
N ASN A 99 -9.46 15.04 -21.09
CA ASN A 99 -8.44 15.25 -22.12
C ASN A 99 -7.02 14.86 -21.68
N MET A 100 -6.85 14.14 -20.56
CA MET A 100 -5.53 13.70 -20.13
C MET A 100 -5.07 12.48 -20.94
N PRO A 101 -3.84 12.47 -21.50
CA PRO A 101 -3.28 11.31 -22.19
C PRO A 101 -3.19 10.08 -21.29
N HIS A 102 -3.36 8.88 -21.86
CA HIS A 102 -3.28 7.61 -21.13
C HIS A 102 -1.99 7.47 -20.30
N GLU A 103 -0.83 7.81 -20.88
CA GLU A 103 0.47 7.73 -20.21
C GLU A 103 0.54 8.60 -18.93
N GLU A 104 -0.07 9.77 -18.96
CA GLU A 104 -0.13 10.65 -17.78
C GLU A 104 -1.05 10.09 -16.68
N ARG A 105 -2.15 9.44 -17.07
CA ARG A 105 -3.05 8.74 -16.13
C ARG A 105 -2.35 7.56 -15.47
N LEU A 106 -1.67 6.75 -16.28
CA LEU A 106 -0.90 5.60 -15.81
C LEU A 106 0.21 6.06 -14.86
N MET A 107 0.93 7.12 -15.22
CA MET A 107 1.98 7.68 -14.36
C MET A 107 1.43 8.19 -13.02
N ALA A 108 0.22 8.76 -12.99
CA ALA A 108 -0.42 9.17 -11.75
C ALA A 108 -0.78 7.97 -10.87
N ALA A 109 -1.37 6.93 -11.45
CA ALA A 109 -1.69 5.68 -10.76
C ALA A 109 -0.44 4.98 -10.20
N GLU A 110 0.61 4.83 -11.01
CA GLU A 110 1.88 4.24 -10.59
C GLU A 110 2.52 5.03 -9.44
N ARG A 111 2.50 6.37 -9.50
CA ARG A 111 3.03 7.21 -8.41
C ARG A 111 2.31 6.96 -7.10
N PHE A 112 0.98 6.82 -7.15
CA PHE A 112 0.19 6.49 -5.98
C PHE A 112 0.56 5.10 -5.45
N TYR A 113 0.63 4.08 -6.31
CA TYR A 113 1.05 2.73 -5.94
C TYR A 113 2.44 2.71 -5.27
N TYR A 114 3.46 3.29 -5.91
CA TYR A 114 4.81 3.29 -5.36
C TYR A 114 4.94 4.09 -4.07
N LEU A 115 4.09 5.10 -3.87
CA LEU A 115 4.03 5.81 -2.61
C LEU A 115 3.51 4.90 -1.48
N ILE A 116 2.47 4.12 -1.74
CA ILE A 116 1.93 3.14 -0.78
C ILE A 116 2.92 1.99 -0.54
N ASP A 117 3.53 1.45 -1.60
CA ASP A 117 4.55 0.41 -1.51
C ASP A 117 5.74 0.87 -0.63
N ALA A 118 6.15 2.14 -0.75
CA ALA A 118 7.20 2.71 0.09
C ALA A 118 6.84 2.81 1.59
N VAL A 119 5.54 2.81 1.93
CA VAL A 119 5.05 2.76 3.32
C VAL A 119 5.20 1.34 3.89
N ILE A 120 4.85 0.32 3.10
CA ILE A 120 4.87 -1.08 3.54
C ILE A 120 6.29 -1.65 3.54
N HIS A 121 7.09 -1.26 2.55
CA HIS A 121 8.43 -1.77 2.33
C HIS A 121 9.51 -0.68 2.48
N PRO A 122 9.62 0.02 3.63
CA PRO A 122 10.54 1.14 3.81
C PRO A 122 12.01 0.75 3.66
N HIS A 123 12.34 -0.54 3.85
CA HIS A 123 13.70 -1.08 3.71
C HIS A 123 14.02 -1.64 2.31
N GLN A 124 13.03 -1.81 1.41
CA GLN A 124 13.25 -2.31 0.04
C GLN A 124 13.47 -1.18 -1.00
N ARG A 125 13.80 0.03 -0.53
CA ARG A 125 14.03 1.26 -1.33
C ARG A 125 14.99 1.18 -2.54
N LEU A 126 15.58 0.03 -2.86
CA LEU A 126 16.59 -0.10 -3.92
C LEU A 126 16.21 -0.98 -5.11
N VAL A 127 15.05 -1.68 -5.12
CA VAL A 127 14.76 -2.67 -6.18
C VAL A 127 13.62 -2.29 -7.14
N GLY A 128 12.76 -1.33 -6.77
CA GLY A 128 11.56 -0.98 -7.56
C GLY A 128 11.79 -0.08 -8.78
N TYR A 129 12.86 0.71 -8.81
CA TYR A 129 13.12 1.69 -9.87
C TYR A 129 13.55 1.04 -11.21
N GLU A 130 13.99 -0.21 -11.20
CA GLU A 130 14.60 -0.85 -12.37
C GLU A 130 13.59 -1.55 -13.29
N ARG A 131 12.35 -1.79 -12.85
CA ARG A 131 11.34 -2.51 -13.65
C ARG A 131 10.77 -1.67 -14.82
N ARG A 132 10.79 -0.34 -14.73
CA ARG A 132 10.34 0.56 -15.82
C ARG A 132 11.27 0.62 -17.04
N ARG A 133 12.55 0.23 -16.93
CA ARG A 133 13.41 0.12 -18.13
C ARG A 133 13.17 -1.15 -18.94
N PHE A 134 12.52 -2.17 -18.37
CA PHE A 134 12.35 -3.44 -19.07
C PHE A 134 11.13 -3.46 -20.00
N CYS A 135 10.06 -2.72 -19.69
CA CYS A 135 8.90 -2.60 -20.59
C CYS A 135 9.15 -1.61 -21.75
N ALA A 136 9.90 -0.52 -21.52
CA ALA A 136 10.25 0.43 -22.59
C ALA A 136 11.20 -0.15 -23.64
N VAL A 137 12.01 -1.17 -23.30
CA VAL A 137 12.89 -1.87 -24.26
C VAL A 137 12.16 -2.99 -25.01
N ARG A 138 11.01 -3.48 -24.50
CA ARG A 138 10.28 -4.60 -25.10
C ARG A 138 9.13 -4.16 -26.03
N SER A 139 8.70 -2.91 -25.94
CA SER A 139 7.86 -2.26 -26.95
C SER A 139 8.76 -1.74 -28.09
N GLY A 140 8.86 -2.53 -29.16
CA GLY A 140 9.81 -2.29 -30.25
C GLY A 140 9.73 -0.89 -30.85
N ALA A 141 10.83 -0.14 -30.71
CA ALA A 141 11.22 0.90 -31.64
C ALA A 141 12.40 0.37 -32.49
N THR A 142 12.13 -0.64 -33.31
CA THR A 142 12.82 -0.80 -34.59
C THR A 142 12.07 0.02 -35.64
N SER A 143 12.59 1.19 -35.99
CA SER A 143 12.50 1.71 -37.36
C SER A 143 13.40 2.95 -37.54
N LEU A 144 14.41 2.75 -38.41
CA LEU A 144 15.24 3.72 -39.13
C LEU A 144 16.30 4.50 -38.35
#